data_AF-A0AA38CPW0-F1
#
_entry.id   AF-A0AA38CPW0-F1
#
_cell.length_a   1.000
_cell.length_b   1.000
_cell.length_c   1.000
_cell.angle_alpha   90.00
_cell.angle_beta   90.00
_cell.angle_gamma   90.00
#
_symmetry.space_group_name_H-M   'P 1'
#
loop_
_entity.id
_entity.type
_entity.pdbx_description
1 polymer ?
#
loop_
_entity_poly.entity_id
_entity_poly.type
_entity_poly.pdbx_seq_one_letter_code
_entity_poly.pdbx_strand_id
1 'polypeptide(L)'
;FIPPGMDFSNVIVQEESTNDDLENASAQLSESPLWGETLCFLNNTSKPIILALARPDPKKNMTTLVKAFGECNKLKKLENLMLIMGNRDDIDQMPASSANVLTRVLKLIDKYDLYGEVAYPKHHKQSDVSDIYIIAAKTKGVFINPALVEPFGLTLIEV
;
A
#
# COMPACT_ATOMS: atom_id res chain seq x y z
N PHE A 1 -31.19 6.32 -5.08
CA PHE A 1 -30.08 5.55 -4.49
C PHE A 1 -29.81 6.12 -3.12
N ILE A 2 -30.01 5.33 -2.07
CA ILE A 2 -29.58 5.69 -0.72
C ILE A 2 -28.11 5.25 -0.65
N PRO A 3 -27.14 6.15 -0.42
CA PRO A 3 -25.75 5.75 -0.28
C PRO A 3 -25.60 4.86 0.97
N PRO A 4 -24.83 3.77 0.92
CA PRO A 4 -24.57 2.94 2.10
C PRO A 4 -23.82 3.76 3.15
N GLY A 5 -24.21 3.60 4.42
CA GLY A 5 -23.57 4.27 5.56
C GLY A 5 -22.21 3.65 5.89
N MET A 6 -21.26 4.50 6.28
CA MET A 6 -20.01 4.10 6.91
C MET A 6 -20.24 3.78 8.39
N ASP A 7 -19.65 2.70 8.89
CA ASP A 7 -19.59 2.41 10.33
C ASP A 7 -18.42 3.21 10.93
N PHE A 8 -18.74 4.26 11.68
CA PHE A 8 -17.77 5.23 12.23
C PHE A 8 -17.03 4.73 13.47
N SER A 9 -17.20 3.47 13.86
CA SER A 9 -16.61 2.93 15.09
C SER A 9 -15.06 2.96 15.09
N ASN A 10 -14.43 3.09 13.92
CA ASN A 10 -12.96 3.09 13.77
C ASN A 10 -12.39 4.29 12.98
N VAL A 11 -13.21 5.28 12.64
CA VAL A 11 -12.75 6.47 11.90
C VAL A 11 -12.27 7.51 12.91
N ILE A 12 -10.96 7.60 13.10
CA ILE A 12 -10.35 8.72 13.81
C ILE A 12 -10.36 9.90 12.84
N VAL A 13 -11.31 10.81 13.05
CA VAL A 13 -11.27 12.13 12.44
C VAL A 13 -9.97 12.79 12.88
N GLN A 14 -9.27 13.41 11.93
CA GLN A 14 -8.03 14.14 12.15
C GLN A 14 -8.28 15.32 13.10
N GLU A 15 -8.31 15.06 14.40
CA GLU A 15 -7.97 16.03 15.43
C GLU A 15 -6.44 16.12 15.48
N GLU A 16 -5.90 17.30 15.78
CA GLU A 16 -4.46 17.54 15.89
C GLU A 16 -3.80 16.49 16.81
N SER A 17 -3.24 15.44 16.21
CA SER A 17 -2.56 14.37 16.92
C SER A 17 -1.41 14.97 17.71
N THR A 18 -1.44 14.79 19.03
CA THR A 18 -0.37 15.30 19.89
C THR A 18 0.93 14.52 19.61
N ASN A 19 2.09 15.10 19.97
CA ASN A 19 3.37 14.39 19.82
C ASN A 19 3.36 13.02 20.53
N ASP A 20 2.63 12.89 21.63
CA ASP A 20 2.50 11.65 22.40
C ASP A 20 1.72 10.56 21.64
N ASP A 21 0.73 10.93 20.82
CA ASP A 21 -0.04 9.98 20.00
C ASP A 21 0.81 9.41 18.85
N LEU A 22 1.64 10.27 18.24
CA LEU A 22 2.56 9.89 17.16
C LEU A 22 3.69 8.97 17.67
N GLU A 23 4.21 9.25 18.87
CA GLU A 23 5.22 8.43 19.54
C GLU A 23 4.66 7.06 19.95
N ASN A 24 3.48 6.98 20.56
CA ASN A 24 2.84 5.71 20.91
C ASN A 24 2.51 4.86 19.66
N ALA A 25 1.99 5.49 18.61
CA ALA A 25 1.79 4.83 17.32
C ALA A 25 3.12 4.38 16.69
N SER A 26 4.27 4.93 17.09
CA SER A 26 5.59 4.56 16.53
C SER A 26 6.14 3.31 17.18
N ALA A 27 5.96 3.20 18.50
CA ALA A 27 6.26 1.99 19.24
C ALA A 27 5.39 0.82 18.74
N GLN A 28 4.07 1.02 18.61
CA GLN A 28 3.15 -0.01 18.11
C GLN A 28 3.47 -0.45 16.68
N LEU A 29 3.80 0.49 15.80
CA LEU A 29 4.21 0.16 14.43
C LEU A 29 5.49 -0.66 14.36
N SER A 30 6.46 -0.39 15.22
CA SER A 30 7.70 -1.16 15.28
C SER A 30 7.47 -2.63 15.66
N GLU A 31 6.37 -2.91 16.37
CA GLU A 31 5.96 -4.26 16.77
C GLU A 31 5.01 -4.93 15.75
N SER A 32 4.51 -4.19 14.76
CA SER A 32 3.61 -4.72 13.73
C SER A 32 4.35 -5.72 12.82
N PRO A 33 3.90 -6.98 12.72
CA PRO A 33 4.53 -7.98 11.85
C PRO A 33 4.58 -7.55 10.38
N LEU A 34 3.57 -6.79 9.93
CA LEU A 34 3.50 -6.25 8.58
C LEU A 34 4.63 -5.25 8.31
N TRP A 35 5.03 -4.47 9.30
CA TRP A 35 6.14 -3.54 9.16
C TRP A 35 7.46 -4.30 9.00
N GLY A 36 7.70 -5.32 9.82
CA GLY A 36 8.85 -6.20 9.67
C GLY A 36 8.94 -6.86 8.28
N GLU A 37 7.81 -7.37 7.77
CA GLU A 37 7.73 -7.89 6.40
C GLU A 37 7.99 -6.81 5.35
N THR A 38 7.51 -5.59 5.53
CA THR A 38 7.71 -4.49 4.58
C THR A 38 9.19 -4.09 4.52
N LEU A 39 9.84 -3.99 5.68
CA LEU A 39 11.24 -3.59 5.79
C LEU A 39 12.20 -4.58 5.11
N CYS A 40 11.86 -5.88 5.08
CA CYS A 40 12.74 -6.88 4.47
C CYS A 40 12.88 -6.74 2.95
N PHE A 41 11.96 -6.01 2.30
CA PHE A 41 12.04 -5.69 0.87
C PHE A 41 12.87 -4.46 0.54
N LEU A 42 13.14 -3.57 1.51
CA LEU A 42 13.61 -2.21 1.26
C LEU A 42 15.08 -2.03 1.68
N ASN A 43 15.90 -1.51 0.77
CA ASN A 43 17.30 -1.20 1.06
C ASN A 43 17.46 0.08 1.90
N ASN A 44 16.56 1.04 1.74
CA ASN A 44 16.57 2.29 2.49
C ASN A 44 15.17 2.63 2.99
N THR A 45 14.91 2.31 4.25
CA THR A 45 13.62 2.44 4.90
C THR A 45 13.30 3.87 5.33
N SER A 46 14.27 4.79 5.19
CA SER A 46 14.11 6.22 5.52
C SER A 46 13.53 7.04 4.37
N LYS A 47 13.46 6.47 3.15
CA LYS A 47 12.77 7.12 2.02
C LYS A 47 11.25 7.15 2.27
N PRO A 48 10.54 8.18 1.79
CA PRO A 48 9.09 8.17 1.85
C PRO A 48 8.49 6.99 1.06
N ILE A 49 7.33 6.52 1.51
CA ILE A 49 6.64 5.37 0.92
C ILE A 49 5.44 5.85 0.12
N ILE A 50 5.44 5.55 -1.17
CA ILE A 50 4.23 5.60 -2.00
C ILE A 50 3.45 4.33 -1.69
N LEU A 51 2.28 4.48 -1.08
CA LEU A 51 1.43 3.35 -0.68
C LEU A 51 0.31 3.13 -1.70
N ALA A 52 0.13 1.88 -2.14
CA ALA A 52 -1.03 1.46 -2.90
C ALA A 52 -1.66 0.20 -2.28
N LEU A 53 -2.89 0.34 -1.79
CA LEU A 53 -3.68 -0.72 -1.18
C LEU A 53 -4.86 -1.07 -2.08
N ALA A 54 -4.84 -2.23 -2.72
CA ALA A 54 -5.95 -2.71 -3.54
C ALA A 54 -5.87 -4.22 -3.77
N ARG A 55 -7.02 -4.88 -3.94
CA ARG A 55 -7.02 -6.27 -4.41
C ARG A 55 -6.36 -6.36 -5.80
N PRO A 56 -5.69 -7.48 -6.12
CA PRO A 56 -5.12 -7.70 -7.44
C PRO A 56 -6.27 -8.03 -8.40
N ASP A 57 -6.90 -6.98 -8.92
CA ASP A 57 -8.02 -7.04 -9.84
C ASP A 57 -7.66 -6.23 -11.10
N PRO A 58 -7.94 -6.73 -12.32
CA PRO A 58 -7.63 -6.00 -13.56
C PRO A 58 -8.24 -4.60 -13.65
N LYS A 59 -9.32 -4.30 -12.92
CA LYS A 59 -9.95 -2.97 -12.86
C LYS A 59 -9.15 -1.98 -12.00
N LYS A 60 -8.24 -2.48 -11.17
CA LYS A 60 -7.28 -1.69 -10.38
C LYS A 60 -6.00 -1.60 -11.22
N ASN A 61 -5.55 -0.39 -11.57
CA ASN A 61 -4.41 -0.23 -12.48
C ASN A 61 -3.05 -0.39 -11.78
N MET A 62 -2.88 -1.43 -10.96
CA MET A 62 -1.65 -1.61 -10.19
C MET A 62 -0.42 -1.78 -11.08
N THR A 63 -0.58 -2.46 -12.22
CA THR A 63 0.49 -2.61 -13.21
C THR A 63 0.94 -1.28 -13.81
N THR A 64 0.02 -0.31 -13.96
CA THR A 64 0.35 1.02 -14.51
C THR A 64 1.15 1.83 -13.49
N LEU A 65 0.79 1.75 -12.20
CA LEU A 65 1.55 2.39 -11.14
C LEU A 65 3.00 1.87 -11.09
N VAL A 66 3.18 0.55 -11.09
CA VAL A 66 4.52 -0.07 -11.05
C VAL A 66 5.32 0.31 -12.29
N LYS A 67 4.68 0.36 -13.47
CA LYS A 67 5.31 0.80 -14.71
C LYS A 67 5.78 2.27 -14.61
N ALA A 68 4.90 3.17 -14.16
CA ALA A 68 5.23 4.59 -14.03
C ALA A 68 6.35 4.83 -13.01
N PHE A 69 6.33 4.10 -11.89
CA PHE A 69 7.41 4.11 -10.91
C PHE A 69 8.73 3.61 -11.52
N GLY A 70 8.68 2.47 -12.21
CA GLY A 70 9.83 1.85 -12.86
C GLY A 70 10.50 2.71 -13.94
N GLU A 71 9.71 3.49 -14.68
CA GLU A 71 10.18 4.37 -15.75
C GLU A 71 10.75 5.70 -15.22
N CYS A 72 10.40 6.11 -14.00
CA CYS A 72 10.84 7.36 -13.42
C CYS A 72 12.05 7.19 -12.47
N ASN A 73 13.27 7.25 -13.01
CA ASN A 73 14.50 7.15 -12.22
C ASN A 73 14.60 8.16 -11.06
N LYS A 74 14.00 9.34 -11.20
CA LYS A 74 13.96 10.33 -10.12
C LYS A 74 13.09 9.82 -8.96
N LEU A 75 11.95 9.21 -9.26
CA LEU A 75 11.04 8.69 -8.25
C LEU A 75 11.66 7.51 -7.49
N LYS A 76 12.23 6.54 -8.22
CA LYS A 76 12.96 5.39 -7.63
C LYS A 76 14.07 5.80 -6.63
N LYS A 77 14.80 6.87 -6.98
CA LYS A 77 15.87 7.39 -6.12
C LYS A 77 15.36 8.05 -4.85
N LEU A 78 14.20 8.70 -4.90
CA LEU A 78 13.67 9.49 -3.79
C LEU A 78 12.74 8.68 -2.89
N GLU A 79 11.99 7.74 -3.47
CA GLU A 79 10.84 7.11 -2.84
C GLU A 79 10.93 5.58 -2.88
N ASN A 80 10.26 4.92 -1.94
CA ASN A 80 9.92 3.50 -2.00
C ASN A 80 8.47 3.34 -2.46
N LEU A 81 8.12 2.14 -2.94
CA LEU A 81 6.75 1.79 -3.31
C LEU A 81 6.27 0.58 -2.50
N MET A 82 5.15 0.72 -1.78
CA MET A 82 4.53 -0.35 -1.02
C MET A 82 3.20 -0.76 -1.65
N LEU A 83 3.10 -2.03 -2.02
CA LEU A 83 1.97 -2.61 -2.74
C LEU A 83 1.26 -3.65 -1.86
N ILE A 84 0.18 -3.27 -1.21
CA ILE A 84 -0.68 -4.23 -0.48
C ILE A 84 -1.73 -4.78 -1.46
N MET A 85 -1.43 -5.96 -2.00
CA MET A 85 -2.17 -6.58 -3.10
C MET A 85 -3.01 -7.79 -2.68
N GLY A 86 -3.81 -7.64 -1.63
CA GLY A 86 -4.57 -8.76 -1.06
C GLY A 86 -3.69 -9.82 -0.42
N ASN A 87 -4.30 -10.88 0.10
CA ASN A 87 -3.61 -11.98 0.75
C ASN A 87 -3.35 -13.13 -0.22
N ARG A 88 -2.16 -13.73 -0.13
CA ARG A 88 -1.77 -14.87 -0.98
C ARG A 88 -0.78 -15.79 -0.27
N ASP A 89 -0.99 -17.10 -0.41
CA ASP A 89 -0.01 -18.11 -0.03
C ASP A 89 0.78 -18.57 -1.27
N ASP A 90 0.01 -19.00 -2.28
CA ASP A 90 0.46 -19.51 -3.58
C ASP A 90 -0.30 -18.80 -4.72
N ILE A 91 0.44 -18.32 -5.72
CA ILE A 91 -0.12 -17.61 -6.88
C ILE A 91 -0.92 -18.57 -7.77
N ASP A 92 -0.50 -19.83 -7.85
CA ASP A 92 -1.14 -20.83 -8.72
C ASP A 92 -2.51 -21.28 -8.20
N GLN A 93 -2.80 -21.03 -6.91
CA GLN A 93 -4.11 -21.31 -6.29
C GLN A 93 -5.06 -20.10 -6.31
N MET A 94 -4.63 -18.96 -6.84
CA MET A 94 -5.46 -17.75 -6.91
C MET A 94 -6.44 -17.82 -8.10
N PRO A 95 -7.55 -17.06 -8.06
CA PRO A 95 -8.37 -16.83 -9.26
C PRO A 95 -7.52 -16.30 -10.41
N ALA A 96 -7.71 -16.84 -11.61
CA ALA A 96 -6.88 -16.54 -12.78
C ALA A 96 -6.73 -15.04 -13.07
N SER A 97 -7.78 -14.24 -12.85
CA SER A 97 -7.74 -12.78 -13.02
C SER A 97 -6.72 -12.13 -12.07
N SER A 98 -6.73 -12.52 -10.80
CA SER A 98 -5.83 -12.01 -9.77
C SER A 98 -4.40 -12.52 -9.93
N ALA A 99 -4.24 -13.82 -10.22
CA ALA A 99 -2.94 -14.42 -10.51
C ALA A 99 -2.23 -13.69 -11.68
N ASN A 100 -2.98 -13.36 -12.74
CA ASN A 100 -2.45 -12.64 -13.90
C ASN A 100 -1.98 -11.21 -13.55
N VAL A 101 -2.73 -10.48 -12.72
CA VAL A 101 -2.34 -9.13 -12.29
C VAL A 101 -1.06 -9.18 -11.46
N LEU A 102 -1.02 -10.07 -10.47
CA LEU A 102 0.15 -10.21 -9.60
C LEU A 102 1.38 -10.66 -10.39
N THR A 103 1.22 -11.66 -11.26
CA THR A 103 2.31 -12.13 -12.14
C THR A 103 2.84 -11.00 -13.02
N ARG A 104 1.97 -10.13 -13.54
CA ARG A 104 2.39 -8.94 -14.29
C ARG A 104 3.16 -7.96 -13.43
N VAL A 105 2.72 -7.70 -12.20
CA VAL A 105 3.44 -6.84 -11.26
C VAL A 105 4.84 -7.40 -10.98
N LEU A 106 4.97 -8.70 -10.68
CA LEU A 106 6.26 -9.33 -10.44
C LEU A 106 7.19 -9.24 -11.66
N LYS A 107 6.67 -9.45 -12.87
CA LYS A 107 7.43 -9.25 -14.12
C LYS A 107 7.88 -7.80 -14.33
N LEU A 108 7.10 -6.81 -13.88
CA LEU A 108 7.51 -5.41 -13.97
C LEU A 108 8.58 -5.06 -12.93
N ILE A 109 8.49 -5.60 -11.71
CA ILE A 109 9.52 -5.46 -10.68
C ILE A 109 10.85 -6.00 -11.19
N ASP A 110 10.85 -7.20 -11.78
CA ASP A 110 12.02 -7.80 -12.43
C ASP A 110 12.54 -6.94 -13.59
N LYS A 111 11.65 -6.58 -14.53
CA LYS A 111 12.01 -5.79 -15.73
C LYS A 111 12.69 -4.45 -15.40
N TYR A 112 12.24 -3.76 -14.35
CA TYR A 112 12.75 -2.42 -14.00
C TYR A 112 13.81 -2.46 -12.88
N ASP A 113 14.23 -3.65 -12.45
CA ASP A 113 15.19 -3.90 -11.36
C ASP A 113 14.80 -3.16 -10.07
N LEU A 114 13.57 -3.39 -9.60
CA LEU A 114 12.99 -2.64 -8.46
C LEU A 114 13.22 -3.32 -7.10
N TYR A 115 14.13 -4.29 -7.04
CA TYR A 115 14.49 -4.98 -5.80
C TYR A 115 15.15 -4.00 -4.83
N GLY A 116 14.73 -4.01 -3.56
CA GLY A 116 15.19 -3.03 -2.59
C GLY A 116 14.43 -1.70 -2.59
N GLU A 117 13.51 -1.48 -3.55
CA GLU A 117 12.73 -0.25 -3.69
C GLU A 117 11.22 -0.49 -3.61
N VAL A 118 10.76 -1.72 -3.88
CA VAL A 118 9.33 -2.08 -3.87
C VAL A 118 9.06 -3.18 -2.84
N ALA A 119 8.17 -2.89 -1.90
CA ALA A 119 7.64 -3.86 -0.94
C ALA A 119 6.26 -4.38 -1.38
N TYR A 120 6.04 -5.68 -1.26
CA TYR A 120 4.77 -6.32 -1.62
C TYR A 120 4.45 -7.50 -0.68
N PRO A 121 4.18 -7.21 0.62
CA PRO A 121 3.87 -8.22 1.63
C PRO A 121 2.82 -9.23 1.16
N LYS A 122 2.91 -10.47 1.67
CA LYS A 122 2.00 -11.54 1.27
C LYS A 122 0.67 -11.47 1.99
N HIS A 123 0.68 -10.99 3.23
CA HIS A 123 -0.49 -10.98 4.11
C HIS A 123 -0.64 -9.66 4.83
N HIS A 124 -1.89 -9.31 5.11
CA HIS A 124 -2.29 -8.26 6.05
C HIS A 124 -3.63 -8.66 6.67
N LYS A 125 -3.91 -8.17 7.87
CA LYS A 125 -5.20 -8.27 8.56
C LYS A 125 -5.94 -6.94 8.47
N GLN A 126 -7.24 -6.98 8.77
CA GLN A 126 -8.05 -5.76 8.84
C GLN A 126 -7.55 -4.81 9.94
N SER A 127 -7.04 -5.34 11.04
CA SER A 127 -6.40 -4.58 12.12
C SER A 127 -5.19 -3.77 11.64
N ASP A 128 -4.51 -4.26 10.60
CA ASP A 128 -3.25 -3.67 10.13
C ASP A 128 -3.52 -2.52 9.15
N VAL A 129 -4.77 -2.28 8.76
CA VAL A 129 -5.13 -1.22 7.80
C VAL A 129 -4.79 0.15 8.35
N SER A 130 -5.09 0.42 9.63
CA SER A 130 -4.71 1.67 10.28
C SER A 130 -3.19 1.85 10.30
N ASP A 131 -2.44 0.81 10.67
CA ASP A 131 -0.98 0.80 10.66
C ASP A 131 -0.40 1.09 9.27
N ILE A 132 -0.99 0.51 8.22
CA ILE A 132 -0.61 0.76 6.82
C ILE A 132 -0.68 2.26 6.47
N TYR A 133 -1.76 2.94 6.85
CA TYR A 133 -1.89 4.38 6.61
C TYR A 133 -0.90 5.20 7.44
N ILE A 134 -0.65 4.82 8.70
CA ILE A 134 0.31 5.51 9.56
C ILE A 134 1.75 5.33 9.03
N ILE A 135 2.11 4.16 8.47
CA ILE A 135 3.40 3.93 7.81
C ILE A 135 3.63 4.94 6.68
N ALA A 136 2.63 5.13 5.82
CA ALA A 136 2.71 6.10 4.74
C ALA A 136 2.89 7.52 5.28
N ALA A 137 2.09 7.92 6.28
CA ALA A 137 2.19 9.24 6.89
C ALA A 137 3.56 9.51 7.54
N LYS A 138 4.11 8.54 8.29
CA LYS A 138 5.38 8.69 9.03
C LYS A 138 6.59 8.82 8.15
N THR A 139 6.58 8.10 7.04
CA THR A 139 7.65 8.23 6.05
C THR A 139 7.53 9.53 5.25
N LYS A 140 6.49 10.34 5.48
CA LYS A 140 6.08 11.51 4.66
C LYS A 140 5.71 11.11 3.23
N GLY A 141 5.23 9.88 3.09
CA GLY A 141 4.80 9.27 1.85
C GLY A 141 3.42 9.73 1.39
N VAL A 142 2.93 9.12 0.32
CA VAL A 142 1.64 9.47 -0.31
C VAL A 142 0.84 8.20 -0.55
N PHE A 143 -0.47 8.25 -0.28
CA PHE A 143 -1.39 7.19 -0.64
C PHE A 143 -1.93 7.38 -2.07
N ILE A 144 -1.92 6.30 -2.87
CA ILE A 144 -2.44 6.28 -4.24
C ILE A 144 -3.48 5.17 -4.38
N ASN A 145 -4.65 5.52 -4.88
CA ASN A 145 -5.66 4.56 -5.35
C ASN A 145 -5.72 4.57 -6.89
N PRO A 146 -4.99 3.67 -7.58
CA PRO A 146 -4.82 3.73 -9.03
C PRO A 146 -6.01 3.17 -9.85
N ALA A 147 -7.26 3.31 -9.41
CA ALA A 147 -8.42 2.72 -10.10
C ALA A 147 -8.77 3.45 -11.43
N LEU A 148 -9.17 2.71 -12.48
CA LEU A 148 -9.51 3.29 -13.81
C LEU A 148 -10.92 3.91 -13.86
N VAL A 149 -11.84 3.46 -13.00
CA VAL A 149 -13.20 3.98 -12.85
C VAL A 149 -13.66 3.73 -11.40
N GLU A 150 -13.98 4.79 -10.66
CA GLU A 150 -14.72 4.72 -9.39
C GLU A 150 -16.13 5.25 -9.60
N PRO A 151 -17.21 4.44 -9.39
CA PRO A 151 -18.56 4.98 -9.37
C PRO A 151 -18.78 5.92 -8.17
N PHE A 152 -18.06 5.71 -7.07
CA PHE A 152 -18.02 6.59 -5.91
C PHE A 152 -16.66 6.44 -5.24
N GLY A 153 -15.88 7.52 -5.23
CA GLY A 153 -14.57 7.60 -4.59
C GLY A 153 -14.67 7.74 -3.09
N LEU A 154 -15.05 6.66 -2.40
CA LEU A 154 -14.96 6.58 -0.95
C LEU A 154 -13.51 6.69 -0.46
N THR A 155 -12.54 6.44 -1.35
CA THR A 155 -11.11 6.59 -1.09
C THR A 155 -10.64 8.05 -0.98
N LEU A 156 -11.52 9.03 -1.20
CA LEU A 156 -11.23 10.47 -1.09
C LEU A 156 -11.81 11.12 0.18
N ILE A 157 -12.54 10.36 1.01
CA ILE A 157 -13.15 10.85 2.26
C ILE A 157 -12.34 10.42 3.50
N GLU A 158 -11.31 9.59 3.32
CA GLU A 158 -10.49 9.01 4.40
C GLU A 158 -9.09 9.63 4.54
N VAL A 159 -8.77 10.71 3.79
CA VAL A 159 -7.48 11.42 3.92
C VAL A 159 -7.60 12.59 4.86
#